data_AF-A0A845YUZ1-F1
#
_entry.id   AF-A0A845YUZ1-F1
#
_cell.length_a   1.000
_cell.length_b   1.000
_cell.length_c   1.000
_cell.angle_alpha   90.00
_cell.angle_beta   90.00
_cell.angle_gamma   90.00
#
_symmetry.space_group_name_H-M   'P 1'
#
loop_
_entity.id
_entity.type
_entity.pdbx_description
1 polymer ?
#
loop_
_entity_poly.entity_id
_entity_poly.type
_entity_poly.pdbx_seq_one_letter_code
_entity_poly.pdbx_strand_id
1 'polypeptide(L)'
;MKRNKLIKDHVTSSKTVVNLLNSKFGFSVEDLEAALSGDRKKLQKFGEAARQGRLTKEMMPLLEQASLDIIQGTEVYNTSMANILKNGASSSSKIDKASQNTILANQRYINQKKEQKTEAVYRWDAEKSRHQYTLNFMQLRAYIDQYLNTVDNEAALDQQSNRPELKQVAENRRYSSTTAKHLIENGSEARLDLLPRKEYLANSSPKVNVAKQFLNNLRQALGV
;
A
#
# COMPACT_ATOMS: atom_id res chain seq x y z
N MET A 1 -26.72 -107.08 8.15
CA MET A 1 -27.48 -107.90 7.18
C MET A 1 -26.70 -107.97 5.87
N LYS A 2 -26.41 -109.18 5.36
CA LYS A 2 -25.74 -109.39 4.07
C LYS A 2 -26.69 -108.93 2.95
N ARG A 3 -26.25 -107.99 2.11
CA ARG A 3 -27.02 -107.50 0.94
C ARG A 3 -27.03 -108.60 -0.12
N ASN A 4 -28.18 -109.25 -0.33
CA ASN A 4 -28.37 -110.12 -1.48
C ASN A 4 -28.80 -109.25 -2.67
N LYS A 5 -27.82 -108.63 -3.32
CA LYS A 5 -28.04 -107.82 -4.53
C LYS A 5 -28.03 -108.76 -5.73
N LEU A 6 -29.16 -108.89 -6.42
CA LEU A 6 -29.28 -109.68 -7.67
C LEU A 6 -28.44 -109.10 -8.82
N ILE A 7 -28.05 -107.82 -8.73
CA ILE A 7 -27.20 -107.12 -9.70
C ILE A 7 -25.87 -106.79 -9.03
N LYS A 8 -24.76 -107.27 -9.58
CA LYS A 8 -23.39 -106.97 -9.11
C LYS A 8 -23.02 -105.54 -9.48
N ASP A 9 -22.52 -104.79 -8.51
CA ASP A 9 -21.94 -103.46 -8.71
C ASP A 9 -20.41 -103.60 -8.84
N HIS A 10 -19.87 -103.05 -9.91
CA HIS A 10 -18.44 -103.10 -10.25
C HIS A 10 -17.74 -101.73 -10.11
N VAL A 11 -18.50 -100.66 -9.86
CA VAL A 11 -18.03 -99.26 -9.93
C VAL A 11 -17.69 -98.70 -8.54
N THR A 12 -18.33 -99.21 -7.49
CA THR A 12 -18.15 -98.75 -6.09
C THR A 12 -16.93 -99.34 -5.36
N SER A 13 -16.07 -100.06 -6.07
CA SER A 13 -14.82 -100.64 -5.55
C SER A 13 -13.77 -99.58 -5.16
N SER A 14 -13.89 -98.35 -5.67
CA SER A 14 -13.00 -97.23 -5.34
C SER A 14 -13.48 -96.46 -4.11
N LYS A 15 -12.89 -96.75 -2.94
CA LYS A 15 -13.21 -96.08 -1.65
C LYS A 15 -13.06 -94.56 -1.70
N THR A 16 -12.13 -94.05 -2.51
CA THR A 16 -11.82 -92.62 -2.60
C THR A 16 -12.98 -91.83 -3.20
N VAL A 17 -13.62 -92.35 -4.25
CA VAL A 17 -14.75 -91.69 -4.93
C VAL A 17 -16.00 -91.74 -4.07
N VAL A 18 -16.22 -92.84 -3.35
CA VAL A 18 -17.35 -93.01 -2.42
C VAL A 18 -17.27 -92.04 -1.25
N ASN A 19 -16.07 -91.86 -0.68
CA ASN A 19 -15.85 -90.91 0.42
C ASN A 19 -16.01 -89.46 -0.03
N LEU A 20 -15.58 -89.13 -1.26
CA LEU A 20 -15.73 -87.79 -1.83
C LEU A 20 -17.21 -87.42 -1.99
N LEU A 21 -18.03 -88.34 -2.47
CA LEU A 21 -19.47 -88.15 -2.67
C LEU A 21 -20.18 -87.74 -1.36
N ASN A 22 -19.87 -88.44 -0.27
CA ASN A 22 -20.43 -88.16 1.04
C ASN A 22 -19.93 -86.82 1.59
N SER A 23 -18.62 -86.52 1.43
CA SER A 23 -18.02 -85.27 1.95
C SER A 23 -18.51 -83.99 1.24
N LYS A 24 -18.86 -84.07 -0.05
CA LYS A 24 -19.20 -82.90 -0.87
C LYS A 24 -20.70 -82.73 -1.08
N PHE A 25 -21.46 -83.82 -1.12
CA PHE A 25 -22.89 -83.79 -1.46
C PHE A 25 -23.80 -84.34 -0.35
N GLY A 26 -23.22 -84.88 0.75
CA GLY A 26 -23.98 -85.24 1.95
C GLY A 26 -24.82 -86.52 1.86
N PHE A 27 -24.53 -87.40 0.89
CA PHE A 27 -25.13 -88.72 0.75
C PHE A 27 -24.12 -89.77 0.29
N SER A 28 -24.28 -91.02 0.75
CA SER A 28 -23.40 -92.13 0.41
C SER A 28 -24.02 -93.07 -0.64
N VAL A 29 -23.21 -94.00 -1.16
CA VAL A 29 -23.68 -95.03 -2.08
C VAL A 29 -24.70 -95.95 -1.41
N GLU A 30 -24.55 -96.23 -0.11
CA GLU A 30 -25.55 -96.99 0.64
C GLU A 30 -26.91 -96.28 0.71
N ASP A 31 -26.92 -94.95 0.78
CA ASP A 31 -28.16 -94.16 0.76
C ASP A 31 -28.88 -94.26 -0.59
N LEU A 32 -28.12 -94.30 -1.70
CA LEU A 32 -28.66 -94.50 -3.05
C LEU A 32 -29.22 -95.90 -3.23
N GLU A 33 -28.51 -96.92 -2.77
CA GLU A 33 -29.00 -98.31 -2.81
C GLU A 33 -30.25 -98.50 -1.97
N ALA A 34 -30.31 -97.90 -0.78
CA ALA A 34 -31.49 -97.94 0.09
C ALA A 34 -32.69 -97.26 -0.58
N ALA A 35 -32.49 -96.09 -1.20
CA ALA A 35 -33.53 -95.41 -1.97
C ALA A 35 -34.02 -96.24 -3.17
N LEU A 36 -33.11 -96.87 -3.92
CA LEU A 36 -33.44 -97.76 -5.05
C LEU A 36 -34.19 -99.01 -4.61
N SER A 37 -33.95 -99.50 -3.39
CA SER A 37 -34.68 -100.62 -2.79
C SER A 37 -36.07 -100.25 -2.23
N GLY A 38 -36.48 -98.98 -2.35
CA GLY A 38 -37.80 -98.51 -1.94
C GLY A 38 -37.89 -97.90 -0.54
N ASP A 39 -36.76 -97.59 0.12
CA ASP A 39 -36.76 -96.89 1.41
C ASP A 39 -37.32 -95.47 1.24
N ARG A 40 -38.55 -95.28 1.72
CA ARG A 40 -39.29 -94.01 1.64
C ARG A 40 -38.54 -92.83 2.27
N LYS A 41 -37.80 -93.02 3.36
CA LYS A 41 -37.10 -91.91 4.04
C LYS A 41 -35.91 -91.42 3.21
N LYS A 42 -35.17 -92.34 2.58
CA LYS A 42 -34.05 -91.99 1.71
C LYS A 42 -34.53 -91.37 0.40
N LEU A 43 -35.62 -91.89 -0.18
CA LEU A 43 -36.28 -91.28 -1.34
C LEU A 43 -36.77 -89.84 -1.07
N GLN A 44 -37.38 -89.59 0.09
CA GLN A 44 -37.78 -88.23 0.49
C GLN A 44 -36.59 -87.28 0.62
N LYS A 45 -35.51 -87.72 1.30
CA LYS A 45 -34.28 -86.92 1.44
C LYS A 45 -33.68 -86.55 0.08
N PHE A 46 -33.62 -87.48 -0.87
CA PHE A 46 -33.15 -87.21 -2.23
C PHE A 46 -34.08 -86.27 -3.01
N GLY A 47 -35.40 -86.44 -2.85
CA GLY A 47 -36.39 -85.56 -3.48
C GLY A 47 -36.29 -84.12 -2.98
N GLU A 48 -36.14 -83.92 -1.67
CA GLU A 48 -35.94 -82.61 -1.05
C GLU A 48 -34.61 -81.97 -1.46
N ALA A 49 -33.52 -82.73 -1.42
CA ALA A 49 -32.20 -82.25 -1.87
C ALA A 49 -32.19 -81.89 -3.35
N ALA A 50 -32.85 -82.67 -4.22
CA ALA A 50 -32.98 -82.36 -5.64
C ALA A 50 -33.90 -81.16 -5.90
N ARG A 51 -34.92 -80.93 -5.06
CA ARG A 51 -35.78 -79.74 -5.12
C ARG A 51 -35.01 -78.49 -4.68
N GLN A 52 -34.29 -78.58 -3.55
CA GLN A 52 -33.44 -77.50 -3.06
C GLN A 52 -32.31 -77.20 -4.06
N GLY A 53 -31.62 -78.21 -4.57
CA GLY A 53 -30.56 -78.03 -5.57
C GLY A 53 -31.06 -77.36 -6.86
N ARG A 54 -32.27 -77.68 -7.34
CA ARG A 54 -32.89 -76.99 -8.48
C ARG A 54 -33.24 -75.54 -8.15
N LEU A 55 -33.90 -75.31 -7.02
CA LEU A 55 -34.26 -73.97 -6.57
C LEU A 55 -33.00 -73.10 -6.38
N THR A 56 -31.95 -73.62 -5.76
CA THR A 56 -30.69 -72.93 -5.56
C THR A 56 -30.00 -72.65 -6.89
N LYS A 57 -30.00 -73.60 -7.83
CA LYS A 57 -29.42 -73.39 -9.17
C LYS A 57 -30.12 -72.27 -9.95
N GLU A 58 -31.43 -72.12 -9.80
CA GLU A 58 -32.21 -71.08 -10.47
C GLU A 58 -32.11 -69.72 -9.75
N MET A 59 -32.18 -69.71 -8.41
CA MET A 59 -32.30 -68.48 -7.62
C MET A 59 -30.96 -67.89 -7.20
N MET A 60 -29.93 -68.71 -6.98
CA MET A 60 -28.64 -68.21 -6.47
C MET A 60 -27.97 -67.20 -7.44
N PRO A 61 -27.92 -67.43 -8.77
CA PRO A 61 -27.34 -66.45 -9.68
C PRO A 61 -28.08 -65.11 -9.67
N LEU A 62 -29.42 -65.14 -9.52
CA LEU A 62 -30.23 -63.92 -9.42
C LEU A 62 -29.96 -63.17 -8.11
N LEU A 63 -29.82 -63.91 -7.00
CA LEU A 63 -29.52 -63.34 -5.69
C LEU A 63 -28.10 -62.77 -5.63
N GLU A 64 -27.14 -63.45 -6.27
CA GLU A 64 -25.76 -63.00 -6.41
C GLU A 64 -25.70 -61.70 -7.21
N GLN A 65 -26.33 -61.65 -8.39
CA GLN A 65 -26.37 -60.44 -9.20
C GLN A 65 -27.05 -59.28 -8.47
N ALA A 66 -28.21 -59.52 -7.84
CA ALA A 66 -28.89 -58.49 -7.08
C ALA A 66 -28.05 -57.98 -5.89
N SER A 67 -27.32 -58.87 -5.22
CA SER A 67 -26.42 -58.49 -4.14
C SER A 67 -25.24 -57.66 -4.65
N LEU A 68 -24.65 -58.04 -5.79
CA LEU A 68 -23.59 -57.28 -6.44
C LEU A 68 -24.07 -55.90 -6.88
N ASP A 69 -25.26 -55.79 -7.47
CA ASP A 69 -25.86 -54.52 -7.88
C ASP A 69 -26.09 -53.60 -6.68
N ILE A 70 -26.56 -54.15 -5.54
CA ILE A 70 -26.73 -53.41 -4.29
C ILE A 70 -25.38 -52.92 -3.76
N ILE A 71 -24.37 -53.79 -3.71
CA ILE A 71 -23.02 -53.46 -3.21
C ILE A 71 -22.40 -52.38 -4.09
N GLN A 72 -22.39 -52.57 -5.41
CA GLN A 72 -21.81 -51.61 -6.37
C GLN A 72 -22.58 -50.29 -6.38
N GLY A 73 -23.91 -50.33 -6.35
CA GLY A 73 -24.74 -49.14 -6.26
C GLY A 73 -24.45 -48.34 -4.98
N THR A 74 -24.30 -49.02 -3.85
CA THR A 74 -23.96 -48.39 -2.56
C THR A 74 -22.54 -47.83 -2.56
N GLU A 75 -21.57 -48.54 -3.13
CA GLU A 75 -20.19 -48.08 -3.29
C GLU A 75 -20.16 -46.80 -4.14
N VAL A 76 -20.68 -46.86 -5.37
CA VAL A 76 -20.70 -45.74 -6.32
C VAL A 76 -21.40 -44.53 -5.72
N TYR A 77 -22.55 -44.72 -5.07
CA TYR A 77 -23.29 -43.65 -4.41
C TYR A 77 -22.44 -42.97 -3.34
N ASN A 78 -21.88 -43.74 -2.41
CA ASN A 78 -21.10 -43.19 -1.30
C ASN A 78 -19.80 -42.52 -1.77
N THR A 79 -19.08 -43.14 -2.71
CA THR A 79 -17.86 -42.54 -3.27
C THR A 79 -18.16 -41.25 -4.03
N SER A 80 -19.26 -41.21 -4.79
CA SER A 80 -19.68 -40.03 -5.54
C SER A 80 -20.11 -38.90 -4.61
N MET A 81 -20.90 -39.22 -3.58
CA MET A 81 -21.33 -38.25 -2.58
C MET A 81 -20.12 -37.66 -1.81
N ALA A 82 -19.19 -38.51 -1.39
CA ALA A 82 -17.96 -38.06 -0.74
C ALA A 82 -17.13 -37.12 -1.64
N ASN A 83 -17.02 -37.45 -2.93
CA ASN A 83 -16.33 -36.60 -3.90
C ASN A 83 -17.03 -35.25 -4.13
N ILE A 84 -18.36 -35.24 -4.24
CA ILE A 84 -19.15 -34.01 -4.36
C ILE A 84 -18.94 -33.12 -3.13
N LEU A 85 -19.06 -33.68 -1.93
CA LEU A 85 -18.88 -32.93 -0.68
C LEU A 85 -17.45 -32.39 -0.54
N LYS A 86 -16.44 -33.20 -0.85
CA LYS A 86 -15.03 -32.78 -0.82
C LYS A 86 -14.75 -31.64 -1.81
N ASN A 87 -15.24 -31.75 -3.04
CA ASN A 87 -15.07 -30.72 -4.06
C ASN A 87 -15.87 -29.46 -3.72
N GLY A 88 -17.08 -29.60 -3.18
CA GLY A 88 -17.91 -28.51 -2.69
C GLY A 88 -17.23 -27.72 -1.58
N ALA A 89 -16.73 -28.41 -0.54
CA ALA A 89 -16.01 -27.79 0.57
C ALA A 89 -14.73 -27.08 0.10
N SER A 90 -13.93 -27.71 -0.77
CA SER A 90 -12.73 -27.09 -1.35
C SER A 90 -13.06 -25.83 -2.16
N SER A 91 -14.13 -25.88 -2.96
CA SER A 91 -14.56 -24.76 -3.79
C SER A 91 -15.09 -23.61 -2.95
N SER A 92 -15.93 -23.89 -1.94
CA SER A 92 -16.41 -22.89 -0.98
C SER A 92 -15.25 -22.19 -0.29
N SER A 93 -14.28 -22.95 0.24
CA SER A 93 -13.09 -22.37 0.89
C SER A 93 -12.29 -21.45 -0.03
N LYS A 94 -12.15 -21.80 -1.32
CA LYS A 94 -11.49 -20.95 -2.32
C LYS A 94 -12.27 -19.67 -2.60
N ILE A 95 -13.61 -19.75 -2.70
CA ILE A 95 -14.49 -18.59 -2.89
C ILE A 95 -14.39 -17.66 -1.68
N ASP A 96 -14.47 -18.20 -0.47
CA ASP A 96 -14.37 -17.41 0.77
C ASP A 96 -13.02 -16.70 0.84
N LYS A 97 -11.92 -17.38 0.52
CA LYS A 97 -10.58 -16.78 0.47
C LYS A 97 -10.48 -15.66 -0.59
N ALA A 98 -11.06 -15.86 -1.78
CA ALA A 98 -11.08 -14.83 -2.82
C ALA A 98 -11.92 -13.62 -2.42
N SER A 99 -13.06 -13.84 -1.77
CA SER A 99 -13.92 -12.80 -1.20
C SER A 99 -13.17 -11.99 -0.14
N GLN A 100 -12.54 -12.66 0.83
CA GLN A 100 -11.73 -12.02 1.87
C GLN A 100 -10.56 -11.21 1.29
N ASN A 101 -9.87 -11.72 0.28
CA ASN A 101 -8.80 -11.00 -0.42
C ASN A 101 -9.32 -9.72 -1.10
N THR A 102 -10.53 -9.77 -1.67
CA THR A 102 -11.16 -8.61 -2.31
C THR A 102 -11.54 -7.54 -1.28
N ILE A 103 -12.10 -7.95 -0.13
CA ILE A 103 -12.39 -7.05 0.99
C ILE A 103 -11.11 -6.39 1.50
N LEU A 104 -10.03 -7.16 1.69
CA LEU A 104 -8.73 -6.64 2.12
C LEU A 104 -8.14 -5.67 1.10
N ALA A 105 -8.22 -5.98 -0.19
CA ALA A 105 -7.75 -5.10 -1.26
C ALA A 105 -8.53 -3.77 -1.30
N ASN A 106 -9.86 -3.83 -1.14
CA ASN A 106 -10.70 -2.64 -1.03
C ASN A 106 -10.34 -1.79 0.19
N GLN A 107 -10.12 -2.41 1.35
CA GLN A 107 -9.70 -1.69 2.56
C GLN A 107 -8.33 -1.02 2.36
N ARG A 108 -7.38 -1.71 1.73
CA ARG A 108 -6.07 -1.13 1.37
C ARG A 108 -6.22 0.07 0.45
N TYR A 109 -7.07 -0.01 -0.57
CA TYR A 109 -7.36 1.09 -1.47
C TYR A 109 -7.94 2.31 -0.74
N ILE A 110 -8.91 2.09 0.16
CA ILE A 110 -9.50 3.16 0.98
C ILE A 110 -8.44 3.81 1.87
N ASN A 111 -7.59 3.02 2.52
CA ASN A 111 -6.52 3.53 3.37
C ASN A 111 -5.50 4.32 2.56
N GLN A 112 -5.07 3.81 1.41
CA GLN A 112 -4.15 4.50 0.50
C GLN A 112 -4.70 5.86 0.04
N LYS A 113 -6.02 5.94 -0.25
CA LYS A 113 -6.65 7.23 -0.57
C LYS A 113 -6.64 8.20 0.60
N LYS A 114 -6.86 7.72 1.83
CA LYS A 114 -6.77 8.57 3.02
C LYS A 114 -5.35 9.07 3.22
N GLU A 115 -4.35 8.20 3.08
CA GLU A 115 -2.93 8.56 3.18
C GLU A 115 -2.54 9.61 2.13
N GLN A 116 -2.90 9.40 0.86
CA GLN A 116 -2.64 10.36 -0.21
C GLN A 116 -3.28 11.73 0.05
N LYS A 117 -4.52 11.76 0.55
CA LYS A 117 -5.19 13.02 0.92
C LYS A 117 -4.42 13.74 2.03
N THR A 118 -4.06 13.02 3.08
CA THR A 118 -3.29 13.55 4.21
C THR A 118 -1.92 14.06 3.76
N GLU A 119 -1.23 13.31 2.91
CA GLU A 119 0.06 13.71 2.33
C GLU A 119 -0.05 14.98 1.49
N ALA A 120 -1.10 15.11 0.67
CA ALA A 120 -1.34 16.30 -0.13
C ALA A 120 -1.53 17.56 0.76
N VAL A 121 -2.28 17.43 1.85
CA VAL A 121 -2.46 18.52 2.83
C VAL A 121 -1.12 18.90 3.46
N TYR A 122 -0.34 17.93 3.93
CA TYR A 122 0.99 18.19 4.49
C TYR A 122 1.94 18.85 3.48
N ARG A 123 1.92 18.43 2.22
CA ARG A 123 2.72 19.04 1.15
C ARG A 123 2.32 20.50 0.91
N TRP A 124 1.02 20.80 0.91
CA TRP A 124 0.54 22.18 0.80
C TRP A 124 0.95 23.04 1.99
N ASP A 125 0.81 22.54 3.21
CA ASP A 125 1.19 23.28 4.41
C ASP A 125 2.71 23.53 4.48
N ALA A 126 3.51 22.54 4.09
CA ALA A 126 4.96 22.66 3.99
C ALA A 126 5.37 23.73 2.95
N GLU A 127 4.73 23.73 1.78
CA GLU A 127 5.03 24.70 0.73
C GLU A 127 4.57 26.12 1.12
N LYS A 128 3.39 26.23 1.74
CA LYS A 128 2.92 27.50 2.32
C LYS A 128 3.91 28.05 3.35
N SER A 129 4.45 27.19 4.22
CA SER A 129 5.44 27.56 5.22
C SER A 129 6.75 28.04 4.59
N ARG A 130 7.22 27.36 3.53
CA ARG A 130 8.39 27.79 2.74
C ARG A 130 8.19 29.16 2.09
N HIS A 131 7.04 29.39 1.47
CA HIS A 131 6.73 30.68 0.88
C HIS A 131 6.66 31.78 1.94
N GLN A 132 6.02 31.50 3.08
CA GLN A 132 5.96 32.47 4.19
C GLN A 132 7.36 32.82 4.72
N TYR A 133 8.24 31.83 4.88
CA TYR A 133 9.64 32.07 5.26
C TYR A 133 10.36 32.95 4.23
N THR A 134 10.17 32.67 2.94
CA THR A 134 10.80 33.43 1.85
C THR A 134 10.31 34.88 1.83
N LEU A 135 9.00 35.10 1.98
CA LEU A 135 8.42 36.44 2.05
C LEU A 135 8.93 37.21 3.26
N ASN A 136 8.95 36.59 4.44
CA ASN A 136 9.47 37.22 5.65
C ASN A 136 10.95 37.60 5.50
N PHE A 137 11.76 36.73 4.90
CA PHE A 137 13.16 37.02 4.62
C PHE A 137 13.32 38.19 3.64
N MET A 138 12.55 38.20 2.55
CA MET A 138 12.57 39.32 1.59
C MET A 138 12.14 40.64 2.23
N GLN A 139 11.11 40.63 3.08
CA GLN A 139 10.65 41.81 3.82
C GLN A 139 11.72 42.33 4.77
N LEU A 140 12.36 41.44 5.54
CA LEU A 140 13.43 41.81 6.45
C LEU A 140 14.63 42.42 5.70
N ARG A 141 15.02 41.79 4.58
CA ARG A 141 16.08 42.31 3.72
C ARG A 141 15.73 43.69 3.16
N ALA A 142 14.53 43.86 2.61
CA ALA A 142 14.09 45.14 2.07
C ALA A 142 14.06 46.25 3.15
N TYR A 143 13.65 45.90 4.38
CA TYR A 143 13.69 46.82 5.51
C TYR A 143 15.13 47.24 5.88
N ILE A 144 16.06 46.28 5.92
CA ILE A 144 17.49 46.57 6.16
C ILE A 144 18.05 47.45 5.05
N ASP A 145 17.80 47.12 3.78
CA ASP A 145 18.27 47.89 2.63
C ASP A 145 17.70 49.33 2.65
N GLN A 146 16.41 49.49 2.99
CA GLN A 146 15.78 50.81 3.14
C GLN A 146 16.40 51.61 4.30
N TYR A 147 16.67 50.97 5.43
CA TYR A 147 17.30 51.61 6.57
C TYR A 147 18.72 52.09 6.23
N LEU A 148 19.55 51.24 5.61
CA LEU A 148 20.90 51.60 5.17
C LEU A 148 20.87 52.78 4.18
N ASN A 149 20.00 52.73 3.18
CA ASN A 149 19.83 53.85 2.24
C ASN A 149 19.41 55.15 2.94
N THR A 150 18.59 55.07 4.00
CA THR A 150 18.17 56.25 4.76
C THR A 150 19.36 56.86 5.52
N VAL A 151 20.16 56.02 6.17
CA VAL A 151 21.40 56.45 6.87
C VAL A 151 22.42 57.04 5.89
N ASP A 152 22.61 56.41 4.73
CA ASP A 152 23.52 56.93 3.69
C ASP A 152 23.05 58.29 3.15
N ASN A 153 21.74 58.47 2.95
CA ASN A 153 21.17 59.74 2.53
C ASN A 153 21.33 60.82 3.60
N GLU A 154 21.14 60.49 4.88
CA GLU A 154 21.35 61.41 6.01
C GLU A 154 22.82 61.84 6.09
N ALA A 155 23.75 60.88 6.00
CA ALA A 155 25.18 61.16 5.97
C ALA A 155 25.59 62.02 4.75
N ALA A 156 25.03 61.75 3.57
CA ALA A 156 25.28 62.56 2.37
C ALA A 156 24.74 63.99 2.50
N LEU A 157 23.57 64.14 3.12
CA LEU A 157 22.97 65.45 3.42
C LEU A 157 23.82 66.24 4.41
N ASP A 158 24.30 65.61 5.48
CA ASP A 158 25.22 66.22 6.45
C ASP A 158 26.54 66.63 5.80
N GLN A 159 27.11 65.78 4.95
CA GLN A 159 28.33 66.13 4.19
C GLN A 159 28.09 67.33 3.27
N GLN A 160 26.94 67.40 2.59
CA GLN A 160 26.59 68.53 1.74
C GLN A 160 26.36 69.81 2.55
N SER A 161 25.70 69.70 3.71
CA SER A 161 25.47 70.78 4.66
C SER A 161 26.78 71.34 5.23
N ASN A 162 27.73 70.46 5.60
CA ASN A 162 29.02 70.82 6.19
C ASN A 162 30.05 71.30 5.14
N ARG A 163 29.79 71.10 3.85
CA ARG A 163 30.73 71.43 2.76
C ARG A 163 31.15 72.92 2.72
N PRO A 164 30.26 73.90 2.93
CA PRO A 164 30.65 75.32 2.96
C PRO A 164 31.56 75.64 4.15
N GLU A 165 31.28 75.11 5.34
CA GLU A 165 32.13 75.30 6.53
C GLU A 165 33.53 74.72 6.33
N LEU A 166 33.61 73.48 5.82
CA LEU A 166 34.90 72.85 5.50
C LEU A 166 35.68 73.65 4.45
N LYS A 167 35.01 74.20 3.42
CA LYS A 167 35.65 75.09 2.44
C LYS A 167 36.12 76.40 3.05
N GLN A 168 35.37 76.98 3.98
CA GLN A 168 35.78 78.20 4.69
C GLN A 168 37.03 77.95 5.52
N VAL A 169 37.11 76.83 6.26
CA VAL A 169 38.30 76.47 7.04
C VAL A 169 39.51 76.27 6.13
N ALA A 170 39.34 75.58 5.00
CA ALA A 170 40.42 75.38 4.03
C ALA A 170 40.90 76.71 3.41
N GLU A 171 40.00 77.62 3.04
CA GLU A 171 40.35 78.93 2.51
C GLU A 171 40.99 79.83 3.58
N ASN A 172 40.54 79.78 4.83
CA ASN A 172 41.18 80.47 5.94
C ASN A 172 42.63 79.99 6.14
N ARG A 173 42.88 78.68 6.07
CA ARG A 173 44.24 78.10 6.13
C ARG A 173 45.09 78.55 4.94
N ARG A 174 44.53 78.51 3.73
CA ARG A 174 45.20 78.97 2.51
C ARG A 174 45.56 80.45 2.61
N TYR A 175 44.62 81.30 3.03
CA TYR A 175 44.83 82.73 3.20
C TYR A 175 45.93 82.98 4.23
N SER A 176 45.86 82.35 5.41
CA SER A 176 46.90 82.46 6.44
C SER A 176 48.29 82.01 5.97
N SER A 177 48.37 80.94 5.17
CA SER A 177 49.65 80.51 4.59
C SER A 177 50.16 81.50 3.54
N THR A 178 49.26 82.06 2.72
CA THR A 178 49.61 83.02 1.66
C THR A 178 50.05 84.35 2.27
N THR A 179 49.35 84.84 3.30
CA THR A 179 49.74 86.06 4.02
C THR A 179 51.10 85.87 4.70
N ALA A 180 51.35 84.73 5.35
CA ALA A 180 52.63 84.44 5.96
C ALA A 180 53.77 84.43 4.92
N LYS A 181 53.58 83.78 3.77
CA LYS A 181 54.56 83.80 2.66
C LYS A 181 54.80 85.22 2.14
N HIS A 182 53.73 85.96 1.87
CA HIS A 182 53.82 87.31 1.34
C HIS A 182 54.50 88.29 2.31
N LEU A 183 54.30 88.13 3.62
CA LEU A 183 55.00 88.90 4.66
C LEU A 183 56.49 88.53 4.74
N ILE A 184 56.83 87.25 4.59
CA ILE A 184 58.23 86.79 4.57
C ILE A 184 58.95 87.33 3.32
N GLU A 185 58.30 87.32 2.16
CA GLU A 185 58.90 87.74 0.89
C GLU A 185 59.04 89.27 0.76
N ASN A 186 58.04 90.04 1.22
CA ASN A 186 57.97 91.49 0.96
C ASN A 186 58.17 92.38 2.21
N GLY A 187 58.38 91.80 3.39
CA GLY A 187 58.73 92.53 4.61
C GLY A 187 57.73 93.65 4.97
N SER A 188 58.24 94.84 5.28
CA SER A 188 57.44 96.02 5.68
C SER A 188 56.61 96.64 4.56
N GLU A 189 56.84 96.27 3.29
CA GLU A 189 56.08 96.77 2.13
C GLU A 189 54.91 95.85 1.73
N ALA A 190 54.71 94.76 2.45
CA ALA A 190 53.70 93.76 2.14
C ALA A 190 52.27 94.30 2.29
N ARG A 191 51.59 94.56 1.16
CA ARG A 191 50.19 95.00 1.13
C ARG A 191 49.22 93.83 1.27
N LEU A 192 48.77 93.57 2.50
CA LEU A 192 47.84 92.48 2.82
C LEU A 192 46.44 92.67 2.22
N ASP A 193 46.03 93.92 2.01
CA ASP A 193 44.68 94.25 1.51
C ASP A 193 44.42 93.82 0.06
N LEU A 194 45.46 93.48 -0.69
CA LEU A 194 45.37 93.03 -2.08
C LEU A 194 45.25 91.49 -2.20
N LEU A 195 45.37 90.75 -1.10
CA LEU A 195 45.29 89.30 -1.12
C LEU A 195 43.82 88.85 -1.21
N PRO A 196 43.42 88.14 -2.28
CA PRO A 196 42.02 87.74 -2.45
C PRO A 196 41.65 86.67 -1.41
N ARG A 197 40.56 86.92 -0.68
CA ARG A 197 39.95 85.97 0.26
C ARG A 197 38.53 85.65 -0.18
N LYS A 198 38.22 84.35 -0.29
CA LYS A 198 36.85 83.90 -0.57
C LYS A 198 36.10 83.62 0.73
N GLU A 199 34.84 84.03 0.79
CA GLU A 199 33.93 83.75 1.91
C GLU A 199 32.82 82.80 1.44
N TYR A 200 32.85 81.58 1.98
CA TYR A 200 31.90 80.51 1.72
C TYR A 200 30.78 80.42 2.76
N LEU A 201 30.93 81.11 3.89
CA LEU A 201 29.85 81.31 4.88
C LEU A 201 29.22 82.67 4.66
N ALA A 202 27.89 82.70 4.53
CA ALA A 202 27.17 83.95 4.55
C ALA A 202 27.21 84.51 5.98
N ASN A 203 27.82 85.68 6.15
CA ASN A 203 27.62 86.48 7.36
C ASN A 203 26.11 86.72 7.52
N SER A 204 25.56 86.27 8.65
CA SER A 204 24.14 86.36 8.98
C SER A 204 23.57 87.76 8.74
N SER A 205 22.68 87.89 7.74
CA SER A 205 21.57 88.89 7.60
C SER A 205 20.82 88.69 6.27
N PRO A 206 19.47 88.81 6.19
CA PRO A 206 18.39 88.40 7.09
C PRO A 206 17.74 87.06 6.62
N LYS A 207 16.96 86.42 7.50
CA LYS A 207 16.16 85.21 7.19
C LYS A 207 15.18 85.46 6.03
N VAL A 208 15.55 85.09 4.81
CA VAL A 208 14.57 84.87 3.74
C VAL A 208 14.00 83.47 3.95
N ASN A 209 12.75 83.40 4.42
CA ASN A 209 11.99 82.16 4.60
C ASN A 209 11.67 81.54 3.23
N VAL A 210 12.63 80.84 2.63
CA VAL A 210 12.45 80.11 1.36
C VAL A 210 11.35 79.05 1.50
N ALA A 211 11.23 78.42 2.68
CA ALA A 211 10.15 77.47 2.97
C ALA A 211 8.75 78.10 2.95
N LYS A 212 8.59 79.36 3.39
CA LYS A 212 7.30 80.09 3.29
C LYS A 212 7.01 80.57 1.87
N GLN A 213 8.02 80.97 1.11
CA GLN A 213 7.84 81.32 -0.31
C GLN A 213 7.46 80.10 -1.15
N PHE A 214 8.06 78.93 -0.90
CA PHE A 214 7.71 77.71 -1.61
C PHE A 214 6.30 77.23 -1.27
N LEU A 215 5.90 77.27 0.01
CA LEU A 215 4.52 76.95 0.44
C LEU A 215 3.48 77.94 -0.11
N ASN A 216 3.81 79.23 -0.21
CA ASN A 216 2.91 80.23 -0.79
C ASN A 216 2.77 80.07 -2.31
N ASN A 217 3.85 79.73 -3.01
CA ASN A 217 3.80 79.48 -4.46
C ASN A 217 3.06 78.18 -4.80
N LEU A 218 3.16 77.16 -3.94
CA LEU A 218 2.35 75.94 -4.05
C LEU A 218 0.87 76.20 -3.77
N ARG A 219 0.54 77.06 -2.80
CA ARG A 219 -0.85 77.49 -2.54
C ARG A 219 -1.44 78.24 -3.75
N GLN A 220 -0.69 79.18 -4.32
CA GLN A 220 -1.12 79.91 -5.52
C GLN A 220 -1.26 79.00 -6.76
N ALA A 221 -0.42 77.98 -6.90
CA ALA A 221 -0.53 77.02 -8.00
C ALA A 221 -1.69 76.01 -7.83
N LEU A 222 -2.18 75.82 -6.60
CA LEU A 222 -3.30 74.92 -6.27
C LEU A 222 -4.65 75.62 -6.09
N GLY A 223 -4.72 76.94 -6.26
CA GLY A 223 -5.97 77.70 -6.29
C GLY A 223 -6.69 77.81 -4.94
N VAL A 224 -5.95 77.90 -3.82
CA VAL A 224 -6.48 78.26 -2.48
C VAL A 224 -5.66 79.39 -1.87
#